data_AF-A0ABD0PQB3-F1
#
_entry.id   AF-A0ABD0PQB3-F1
#
_cell.length_a   1.000
_cell.length_b   1.000
_cell.length_c   1.000
_cell.angle_alpha   90.00
_cell.angle_beta   90.00
_cell.angle_gamma   90.00
#
_symmetry.space_group_name_H-M   'P 1'
#
loop_
_entity.id
_entity.type
_entity.pdbx_description
1 polymer ?
#
loop_
_entity_poly.entity_id
_entity_poly.type
_entity_poly.pdbx_seq_one_letter_code
_entity_poly.pdbx_strand_id
1 'polypeptide(L)' 'IGRTLIPRYFSTVFEGGVSDLYYILKHSKESFHNSCITVDCDQCTMVTQHGKPMFTKVKMESVCDTLS' A
#
# COMPACT_ATOMS: atom_id res chain seq x y z
N ILE A 1 -1.86 -4.51 12.25
CA ILE A 1 -1.41 -3.32 13.01
C ILE A 1 -2.65 -2.59 13.55
N GLY A 2 -2.64 -2.03 14.77
CA GLY A 2 -3.82 -1.32 15.30
C GLY A 2 -4.03 0.05 14.63
N ARG A 3 -5.26 0.58 14.64
CA ARG A 3 -5.62 1.86 13.97
C ARG A 3 -4.71 3.04 14.33
N THR A 4 -4.34 3.17 15.60
CA THR A 4 -3.45 4.23 16.11
C THR A 4 -2.03 4.15 15.54
N LEU A 5 -1.62 2.99 15.05
CA LEU A 5 -0.29 2.77 14.49
C LEU A 5 -0.26 2.96 12.97
N ILE A 6 -1.41 3.15 12.31
CA ILE A 6 -1.47 3.38 10.86
C ILE A 6 -0.68 4.64 10.46
N PRO A 7 -0.88 5.81 11.09
CA PRO A 7 -0.10 7.00 10.73
C PRO A 7 1.39 6.78 10.96
N ARG A 8 1.76 6.09 12.05
CA ARG A 8 3.15 5.79 12.39
C ARG A 8 3.82 4.89 11.36
N TYR A 9 3.11 3.89 10.84
CA TYR A 9 3.61 3.03 9.77
C TYR A 9 4.00 3.85 8.54
N PHE A 10 3.12 4.75 8.09
CA PHE A 10 3.45 5.63 6.96
C PHE A 10 4.63 6.54 7.29
N SER A 11 4.70 7.13 8.48
CA SER A 11 5.86 7.93 8.90
C SER A 11 7.17 7.14 8.79
N THR A 12 7.21 5.88 9.24
CA THR A 12 8.42 5.05 9.14
C THR A 12 8.85 4.75 7.71
N VAL A 13 7.90 4.64 6.77
CA VAL A 13 8.21 4.44 5.34
C VAL A 13 8.89 5.69 4.76
N PHE A 14 8.36 6.88 5.06
CA PHE A 14 8.95 8.14 4.58
C PHE A 14 10.26 8.51 5.28
N GLU A 15 10.42 8.19 6.57
CA GLU A 15 11.70 8.34 7.29
C GLU A 15 12.83 7.52 6.66
N GLY A 16 12.51 6.42 5.95
CA GLY A 16 13.46 5.62 5.16
C GLY A 16 13.97 6.27 3.87
N GLY A 17 13.70 7.56 3.63
CA GLY A 17 14.14 8.30 2.45
C GLY A 17 13.24 8.10 1.22
N VAL A 18 12.03 7.58 1.41
CA VAL A 18 11.00 7.50 0.36
C VAL A 18 10.46 8.91 0.08
N SER A 19 10.50 9.33 -1.18
CA SER A 19 9.86 10.57 -1.64
C SER A 19 8.41 10.34 -2.03
N ASP A 20 8.13 9.20 -2.65
CA ASP A 20 6.81 8.89 -3.21
C ASP A 20 6.39 7.46 -2.88
N LEU A 21 5.13 7.29 -2.49
CA LEU A 21 4.50 6.00 -2.20
C LEU A 21 3.14 5.94 -2.91
N TYR A 22 2.92 4.91 -3.73
CA TYR A 22 1.64 4.67 -4.38
C TYR A 22 1.34 3.18 -4.53
N TYR A 23 0.05 2.85 -4.65
CA TYR A 23 -0.42 1.48 -4.88
C TYR A 23 -0.94 1.33 -6.30
N ILE A 24 -0.56 0.24 -6.96
CA ILE A 24 -1.12 -0.20 -8.24
C ILE A 24 -1.96 -1.43 -7.95
N LEU A 25 -3.26 -1.33 -8.20
CA LEU A 25 -4.20 -2.46 -8.11
C LEU A 25 -4.49 -2.94 -9.53
N LYS A 26 -4.11 -4.16 -9.86
CA LYS A 26 -4.44 -4.80 -11.15
C LYS A 26 -5.44 -5.92 -10.94
N HIS A 27 -6.41 -6.03 -11.86
CA HIS A 27 -7.48 -7.03 -11.79
C HIS A 27 -8.26 -6.98 -10.47
N SER A 28 -8.44 -5.79 -9.87
CA SER A 28 -9.19 -5.64 -8.65
C SER A 28 -10.68 -5.88 -8.87
N LYS A 29 -11.29 -6.67 -7.98
CA LYS A 29 -12.72 -6.94 -7.93
C LYS A 29 -13.35 -6.19 -6.76
N GLU A 30 -14.30 -5.32 -7.08
CA GLU A 30 -15.04 -4.56 -6.10
C GLU A 30 -16.33 -5.29 -5.73
N SER A 31 -16.61 -5.41 -4.42
CA SER A 31 -17.85 -5.97 -3.90
C SER A 31 -18.50 -4.97 -2.96
N PHE A 32 -19.77 -4.68 -3.23
CA PHE A 32 -20.56 -3.71 -2.47
C PHE A 32 -21.45 -4.45 -1.47
N HIS A 33 -21.21 -4.20 -0.19
CA HIS A 33 -22.09 -4.57 0.90
C HIS A 33 -22.70 -3.28 1.48
N ASN A 34 -23.90 -3.36 2.06
CA ASN A 34 -24.72 -2.20 2.44
C ASN A 34 -23.97 -1.05 3.16
N SER A 35 -22.94 -1.36 3.96
CA SER A 35 -22.13 -0.37 4.70
C SER A 35 -20.63 -0.47 4.42
N CYS A 36 -20.19 -1.37 3.55
CA CYS A 36 -18.77 -1.63 3.31
C CYS A 36 -18.50 -1.99 1.85
N ILE A 37 -17.42 -1.45 1.31
CA ILE A 37 -16.92 -1.80 -0.01
C ILE A 37 -15.66 -2.63 0.22
N THR A 38 -15.66 -3.85 -0.31
CA THR A 38 -14.50 -4.73 -0.27
C THR A 38 -13.82 -4.69 -1.63
N VAL A 39 -12.52 -4.44 -1.65
CA VAL A 39 -11.70 -4.46 -2.85
C VAL A 39 -10.74 -5.64 -2.74
N ASP A 40 -11.00 -6.67 -3.52
CA ASP A 40 -10.19 -7.87 -3.62
C ASP A 40 -9.23 -7.70 -4.81
N CYS A 41 -7.93 -7.91 -4.63
CA CYS A 41 -6.94 -7.64 -5.68
C CYS A 41 -5.79 -8.64 -5.61
N ASP A 42 -5.78 -9.61 -6.54
CA ASP A 42 -4.72 -10.62 -6.66
C ASP A 42 -3.35 -10.00 -6.97
N GLN A 43 -3.33 -8.91 -7.73
CA GLN A 43 -2.10 -8.24 -8.18
C GLN A 43 -2.00 -6.82 -7.61
N CYS A 44 -1.90 -6.73 -6.29
CA CYS A 44 -1.59 -5.48 -5.59
C CYS A 44 -0.09 -5.26 -5.54
N THR A 45 0.33 -4.07 -5.96
CA THR A 45 1.72 -3.63 -5.90
C THR A 45 1.83 -2.32 -5.14
N MET A 46 2.60 -2.32 -4.07
CA MET A 46 3.06 -1.09 -3.44
C MET A 46 4.37 -0.64 -4.09
N VAL A 47 4.43 0.62 -4.52
CA VAL A 47 5.62 1.22 -5.11
C VAL A 47 6.11 2.34 -4.23
N THR A 48 7.37 2.24 -3.80
CA THR A 48 8.10 3.35 -3.17
C THR A 48 9.19 3.86 -4.11
N GLN A 49 9.35 5.18 -4.18
CA GLN A 49 10.49 5.82 -4.82
C GLN A 49 11.34 6.47 -3.74
N HIS A 50 12.62 6.12 -3.69
CA HIS A 50 13.59 6.77 -2.80
C HIS A 50 14.26 7.94 -3.52
N GLY A 51 14.43 9.06 -2.81
CA GLY A 51 15.30 10.15 -3.24
C GLY A 51 16.78 9.81 -3.02
N LYS A 52 17.67 10.44 -3.80
CA LYS A 52 19.16 10.34 -3.84
C LYS A 52 19.86 9.72 -2.60
N PRO A 53 20.95 8.94 -2.78
CA PRO A 53 21.79 8.90 -4.00
C PRO A 53 21.41 7.78 -4.98
N MET A 54 20.51 6.86 -4.59
CA MET A 54 20.00 5.82 -5.47
C MET A 54 18.50 6.00 -5.67
N PHE A 55 18.08 6.26 -6.91
CA PHE A 55 16.69 6.15 -7.33
C PHE A 55 16.30 4.67 -7.38
N THR A 56 16.08 4.05 -6.22
CA THR A 56 15.62 2.66 -6.15
C THR A 56 14.09 2.67 -6.09
N LYS A 57 13.46 2.10 -7.12
CA LYS A 57 12.02 1.84 -7.14
C LYS A 57 11.78 0.46 -6.55
N VAL A 58 11.28 0.39 -5.32
CA VAL A 58 10.98 -0.90 -4.67
C VAL A 58 9.53 -1.25 -4.98
N LYS A 59 9.33 -2.46 -5.52
CA LYS A 59 8.02 -3.03 -5.81
C LYS A 59 7.74 -4.11 -4.79
N MET A 60 6.80 -3.87 -3.87
CA MET A 60 6.32 -4.90 -2.94
C MET A 60 5.02 -5.46 -3.49
N GLU A 61 5.03 -6.74 -3.85
CA GLU A 61 3.82 -7.49 -4.20
C GLU A 61 3.31 -8.16 -2.92
N SER A 62 2.12 -7.76 -2.47
CA SER A 62 1.47 -8.38 -1.30
C SER A 62 0.01 -8.65 -1.63
N VAL A 63 -0.46 -9.86 -1.31
CA VAL A 63 -1.88 -10.20 -1.36
C VAL A 63 -2.59 -9.40 -0.26
N CYS A 64 -3.47 -8.47 -0.66
CA CYS A 64 -4.25 -7.67 0.28
C CYS A 64 -5.44 -8.50 0.78
N ASP A 65 -5.20 -9.38 1.76
CA ASP A 65 -6.31 -9.99 2.50
C ASP A 65 -7.02 -8.91 3.32
N THR A 66 -8.35 -8.90 3.18
CA THR A 66 -9.28 -7.86 3.62
C THR A 66 -9.12 -7.52 5.11
N LEU A 67 -8.99 -6.23 5.43
CA LEU A 67 -9.17 -5.75 6.81
C LEU A 67 -10.62 -6.00 7.23
N SER A 68 -10.82 -7.01 8.09
CA SER A 68 -12.08 -7.23 8.82
C SER A 68 -12.20 -6.35 10.06
#